data_AF-A0A353S7K7-F1
#
_entry.id   AF-A0A353S7K7-F1
#
_cell.length_a   1.000
_cell.length_b   1.000
_cell.length_c   1.000
_cell.angle_alpha   90.00
_cell.angle_beta   90.00
_cell.angle_gamma   90.00
#
_symmetry.space_group_name_H-M   'P 1'
#
loop_
_entity.id
_entity.type
_entity.pdbx_description
1 polymer ?
#
loop_
_entity_poly.entity_id
_entity_poly.type
_entity_poly.pdbx_seq_one_letter_code
_entity_poly.pdbx_strand_id
1 'polypeptide(L)'
;MKIALVGYGKMGHMLEQSAVSFGHTVVATVDVFAADASVKVPEGDGKAVADAVAASGAEGVIEFTHPASVMGNIAALLPLKLP
;
A
#
# COMPACT_ATOMS: atom_id res chain seq x y z
N MET A 1 -2.21 -3.01 14.74
CA MET A 1 -3.12 -3.35 13.62
C MET A 1 -2.30 -3.81 12.42
N LYS A 2 -2.93 -4.51 11.47
CA LYS A 2 -2.34 -4.91 10.19
C LYS A 2 -2.54 -3.80 9.16
N ILE A 3 -1.45 -3.28 8.59
CA ILE A 3 -1.47 -2.15 7.66
C ILE A 3 -0.90 -2.58 6.31
N ALA A 4 -1.53 -2.16 5.22
CA ALA A 4 -0.93 -2.20 3.89
C ALA A 4 -0.38 -0.82 3.52
N LEU A 5 0.82 -0.78 2.94
CA LEU A 5 1.43 0.43 2.40
C LEU A 5 1.38 0.37 0.87
N VAL A 6 0.71 1.33 0.24
CA VAL A 6 0.66 1.49 -1.22
C VAL A 6 1.55 2.65 -1.60
N GLY A 7 2.66 2.36 -2.27
CA GLY A 7 3.79 3.27 -2.40
C GLY A 7 4.88 2.96 -1.38
N TYR A 8 5.94 2.29 -1.83
CA TYR A 8 7.04 1.80 -1.00
C TYR A 8 8.39 2.43 -1.37
N GLY A 9 8.38 3.70 -1.76
CA GLY A 9 9.59 4.51 -1.91
C GLY A 9 10.16 4.97 -0.54
N LYS A 10 10.94 6.05 -0.54
CA LYS A 10 11.57 6.58 0.69
C LYS A 10 10.58 6.80 1.84
N MET A 11 9.43 7.40 1.56
CA MET A 11 8.42 7.65 2.59
C MET A 11 7.70 6.38 3.04
N GLY A 12 7.47 5.41 2.14
CA GLY A 12 6.91 4.11 2.50
C GLY A 12 7.78 3.36 3.50
N HIS A 13 9.11 3.37 3.32
CA HIS A 13 10.05 2.82 4.29
C HIS A 13 10.00 3.51 5.64
N MET A 14 9.93 4.84 5.66
CA MET A 14 9.79 5.62 6.90
C MET A 14 8.47 5.33 7.62
N LEU A 15 7.38 5.16 6.85
CA LEU A 15 6.07 4.77 7.37
C LEU A 15 6.09 3.36 7.96
N GLU A 16 6.77 2.39 7.32
CA GLU A 16 6.93 1.04 7.87
C GLU A 16 7.67 1.09 9.22
N GLN A 17 8.81 1.78 9.28
CA GLN A 17 9.57 1.93 10.52
C GLN A 17 8.73 2.56 11.63
N SER A 18 7.92 3.57 11.29
CA SER A 18 7.02 4.22 12.25
C SER A 18 5.87 3.31 12.68
N ALA A 19 5.25 2.58 11.74
CA ALA A 19 4.17 1.65 12.03
C ALA A 19 4.65 0.55 13.00
N VAL A 20 5.83 -0.02 12.74
CA VAL A 20 6.46 -1.03 13.61
C VAL A 20 6.80 -0.45 14.99
N SER A 21 7.34 0.77 15.07
CA SER A 21 7.67 1.39 16.36
C SER A 21 6.43 1.68 17.21
N PHE A 22 5.28 1.92 16.58
CA PHE A 22 3.98 2.05 17.24
C PHE A 22 3.28 0.70 17.51
N GLY A 23 3.90 -0.45 17.23
CA GLY A 23 3.34 -1.77 17.50
C GLY A 23 2.31 -2.26 16.46
N HIS A 24 2.31 -1.67 15.27
CA HIS A 24 1.55 -2.18 14.13
C HIS A 24 2.38 -3.16 13.31
N THR A 25 1.73 -3.92 12.44
CA THR A 25 2.37 -4.88 11.54
C THR A 25 2.08 -4.45 10.11
N VAL A 26 3.12 -4.26 9.30
CA VAL A 26 2.97 -4.07 7.86
C VAL A 26 2.81 -5.44 7.21
N VAL A 27 1.63 -5.71 6.65
CA VAL A 27 1.29 -7.02 6.07
C VAL A 27 1.42 -7.05 4.55
N ALA A 28 1.49 -5.89 3.92
CA ALA A 28 1.82 -5.74 2.51
C ALA A 28 2.47 -4.38 2.24
N THR A 29 3.48 -4.40 1.41
CA THR A 29 4.08 -3.24 0.74
C THR A 29 3.88 -3.42 -0.77
N VAL A 30 3.12 -2.51 -1.37
CA VAL A 30 2.71 -2.57 -2.78
C VAL A 30 3.37 -1.41 -3.51
N ASP A 31 4.14 -1.68 -4.55
CA ASP A 31 4.82 -0.65 -5.32
C ASP A 31 5.05 -1.09 -6.78
N VAL A 32 5.40 -0.14 -7.65
CA VAL A 32 5.68 -0.38 -9.06
C VAL A 32 7.16 -0.65 -9.34
N PHE A 33 8.07 -0.10 -8.53
CA PHE A 33 9.51 -0.09 -8.78
C PHE A 33 10.36 -0.54 -7.59
N ALA A 34 9.89 -0.34 -6.35
CA ALA A 34 10.64 -0.66 -5.15
C ALA A 34 11.03 -2.15 -5.14
N ALA A 35 12.33 -2.43 -5.12
CA ALA A 35 12.86 -3.77 -5.29
C ALA A 35 12.46 -4.72 -4.15
N ASP A 36 12.29 -4.15 -2.97
CA ASP A 36 11.96 -4.76 -1.68
C ASP A 36 10.49 -4.65 -1.29
N ALA A 37 9.63 -4.10 -2.16
CA ALA A 37 8.20 -4.23 -1.99
C ALA A 37 7.79 -5.71 -2.06
N SER A 38 6.92 -6.12 -1.13
CA SER A 38 6.39 -7.48 -1.05
C SER A 38 5.55 -7.86 -2.27
N VAL A 39 4.86 -6.88 -2.88
CA VAL A 39 4.06 -7.07 -4.09
C VAL A 39 4.42 -5.96 -5.08
N LYS A 40 4.89 -6.37 -6.26
CA LYS A 40 5.10 -5.46 -7.39
C LYS A 40 3.89 -5.49 -8.31
N VAL A 41 3.38 -4.32 -8.66
CA VAL A 41 2.22 -4.17 -9.55
C VAL A 41 2.58 -3.32 -10.78
N PRO A 42 1.88 -3.47 -11.91
CA PRO A 42 2.08 -2.60 -13.06
C PRO A 42 1.71 -1.14 -12.75
N GLU A 43 2.43 -0.18 -13.35
CA GLU A 43 2.09 1.23 -13.25
C GLU A 43 0.70 1.52 -13.85
N GLY A 44 -0.13 2.26 -13.11
CA GLY A 44 -1.50 2.60 -13.54
C GLY A 44 -2.53 1.49 -13.33
N ASP A 45 -2.16 0.33 -12.80
CA ASP A 45 -3.09 -0.77 -12.53
C ASP A 45 -3.63 -0.71 -11.10
N GLY A 46 -4.62 0.16 -10.89
CA GLY A 46 -5.31 0.29 -9.59
C GLY A 46 -6.01 -1.01 -9.15
N LYS A 47 -6.43 -1.87 -10.09
CA LYS A 47 -7.06 -3.15 -9.75
C LYS A 47 -6.02 -4.09 -9.11
N ALA A 48 -4.84 -4.19 -9.69
CA ALA A 48 -3.76 -5.01 -9.11
C ALA A 48 -3.37 -4.51 -7.71
N VAL A 49 -3.37 -3.19 -7.48
CA VAL A 49 -3.19 -2.59 -6.15
C VAL A 49 -4.27 -3.07 -5.18
N ALA A 50 -5.55 -2.94 -5.55
CA ALA A 50 -6.66 -3.34 -4.69
C ALA A 50 -6.68 -4.85 -4.41
N ASP A 51 -6.39 -5.68 -5.40
CA ASP A 51 -6.29 -7.14 -5.24
C ASP A 51 -5.17 -7.52 -4.24
N ALA A 52 -4.00 -6.86 -4.35
CA ALA A 52 -2.88 -7.07 -3.43
C ALA A 52 -3.23 -6.69 -1.99
N VAL A 53 -3.89 -5.54 -1.79
CA VAL A 53 -4.36 -5.12 -0.47
C VAL A 53 -5.42 -6.07 0.08
N ALA A 54 -6.41 -6.46 -0.74
CA ALA A 54 -7.46 -7.38 -0.32
C ALA A 54 -6.92 -8.76 0.11
N ALA A 55 -5.90 -9.27 -0.59
CA ALA A 55 -5.26 -10.54 -0.26
C ALA A 55 -4.35 -10.47 0.99
N SER A 56 -3.93 -9.28 1.42
CA SER A 56 -2.97 -9.11 2.52
C SER A 56 -3.54 -9.31 3.92
N GLY A 57 -4.87 -9.24 4.08
CA GLY A 57 -5.52 -9.24 5.39
C GLY A 57 -5.27 -7.95 6.19
N ALA A 58 -4.99 -6.84 5.50
CA ALA A 58 -4.87 -5.52 6.12
C ALA A 58 -6.21 -5.03 6.72
N GLU A 59 -6.09 -4.29 7.82
CA GLU A 59 -7.19 -3.64 8.54
C GLU A 59 -7.24 -2.13 8.26
N GLY A 60 -6.24 -1.59 7.53
CA GLY A 60 -6.14 -0.20 7.10
C GLY A 60 -5.06 -0.04 6.03
N VAL A 61 -5.15 1.03 5.24
CA VAL A 61 -4.26 1.27 4.09
C VAL A 61 -3.67 2.68 4.17
N ILE A 62 -2.36 2.79 4.00
CA ILE A 62 -1.71 4.08 3.79
C ILE A 62 -1.29 4.17 2.33
N GLU A 63 -1.91 5.09 1.60
CA GLU A 63 -1.58 5.42 0.22
C GLU A 63 -0.58 6.58 0.21
N PHE A 64 0.60 6.33 -0.32
CA PHE A 64 1.65 7.32 -0.52
C PHE A 64 2.35 7.09 -1.87
N THR A 65 1.59 7.24 -2.96
CA THR A 65 2.15 7.11 -4.31
C THR A 65 2.38 8.46 -4.99
N HIS A 66 2.85 8.40 -6.24
CA HIS A 66 3.00 9.59 -7.06
C HIS A 66 1.63 10.25 -7.35
N PRO A 67 1.54 11.59 -7.44
CA PRO A 67 0.27 12.28 -7.70
C PRO A 67 -0.49 11.83 -8.95
N ALA A 68 0.21 11.26 -9.93
CA ALA A 68 -0.42 10.70 -11.14
C ALA A 68 -1.22 9.41 -10.88
N SER A 69 -0.84 8.64 -9.84
CA SER A 69 -1.42 7.33 -9.54
C SER A 69 -2.49 7.39 -8.44
N VAL A 70 -2.41 8.39 -7.55
CA VAL A 70 -3.25 8.49 -6.34
C VAL A 70 -4.74 8.37 -6.61
N MET A 71 -5.26 9.06 -7.63
CA MET A 71 -6.70 9.04 -7.91
C MET A 71 -7.19 7.67 -8.36
N GLY A 72 -6.39 6.96 -9.18
CA GLY A 72 -6.70 5.60 -9.62
C GLY A 72 -6.63 4.61 -8.46
N ASN A 73 -5.60 4.73 -7.62
CA ASN A 73 -5.43 3.88 -6.44
C ASN A 73 -6.57 4.09 -5.43
N ILE A 74 -6.90 5.34 -5.08
CA ILE A 74 -8.00 5.64 -4.16
C ILE A 74 -9.31 5.07 -4.70
N ALA A 75 -9.63 5.29 -5.98
CA ALA A 75 -10.85 4.76 -6.58
C ALA A 75 -10.93 3.22 -6.50
N ALA A 76 -9.80 2.53 -6.65
CA ALA A 76 -9.74 1.08 -6.56
C ALA A 76 -9.74 0.54 -5.11
N LEU A 77 -9.18 1.29 -4.16
CA LEU A 77 -9.09 0.91 -2.74
C LEU A 77 -10.39 1.18 -1.97
N LEU A 78 -11.13 2.24 -2.33
CA LEU A 78 -12.38 2.63 -1.65
C LEU A 78 -13.41 1.49 -1.48
N PRO A 79 -13.66 0.63 -2.49
CA PRO A 79 -14.58 -0.50 -2.36
C PRO A 79 -14.18 -1.53 -1.28
N LEU A 80 -12.89 -1.58 -0.89
CA LEU A 80 -12.41 -2.47 0.16
C LEU A 80 -12.91 -2.05 1.56
N LYS A 81 -13.37 -0.80 1.71
CA LYS A 81 -13.86 -0.23 2.97
C LYS A 81 -12.86 -0.33 4.12
N LEU A 82 -11.57 -0.32 3.78
CA LEU A 82 -10.50 -0.18 4.74
C LEU A 82 -10.30 1.31 5.04
N PRO A 83 -10.09 1.68 6.30
CA PRO A 83 -9.72 3.04 6.69
C PRO A 83 -8.34 3.42 6.13
#